data_AF-A0A9D5AVL0-F1
#
_entry.id   AF-A0A9D5AVL0-F1
#
_cell.length_a   1.000
_cell.length_b   1.000
_cell.length_c   1.000
_cell.angle_alpha   90.00
_cell.angle_beta   90.00
_cell.angle_gamma   90.00
#
_symmetry.space_group_name_H-M   'P 1'
#
loop_
_entity.id
_entity.type
_entity.pdbx_description
1 polymer ?
#
loop_
_entity_poly.entity_id
_entity_poly.type
_entity_poly.pdbx_seq_one_letter_code
_entity_poly.pdbx_strand_id
1 'polypeptide(L)'
;MDQNKVPVRGDIHVIIVGDPGLGKSQLLQAAAAVSPRGIYVCGNATTKAGLTVAVVKDPMTNDYAFEAGAMVLADSGLCCIDEFDKMSSEHQALLEAMEQQCVSIAKAGLVASLSSRTSVLAAANPVGGHYNRAKTVNENLKMSAALLSRFDLIFILLDKPDELLDKRVSEHIMSLHTGSGQHSQASKKRRGDPPSDSRASASQNAEGVDLGARSGSLISKLKLDRRRDNDFVPLPGQLLRKYIAYARSFVFPRMSKPAADIIQKFYLKLRDHNVSADGTPITARQLESLVRLAEARARLDLRVEITTQDAMDAVEIMKESLYDKYVDEHGVVDFGRSGGMSQQKEAKRFLNALNKQSELEQKDIFSVSSGR
;
A
#
# COMPACT_ATOMS: atom_id res chain seq x y z
N MET A 1 28.33 6.49 -16.39
CA MET A 1 27.03 5.81 -16.53
C MET A 1 27.06 5.12 -17.89
N ASP A 2 26.91 3.80 -17.94
CA ASP A 2 26.89 3.03 -19.20
C ASP A 2 25.73 3.51 -20.08
N GLN A 3 26.06 4.08 -21.24
CA GLN A 3 25.08 4.62 -22.19
C GLN A 3 24.17 3.54 -22.83
N ASN A 4 24.50 2.26 -22.64
CA ASN A 4 23.75 1.12 -23.19
C ASN A 4 22.84 0.41 -22.17
N LYS A 5 22.71 0.90 -20.94
CA LYS A 5 21.83 0.29 -19.95
C LYS A 5 20.44 0.91 -20.03
N VAL A 6 19.43 0.08 -20.32
CA VAL A 6 18.02 0.50 -20.26
C VAL A 6 17.75 1.02 -18.84
N PRO A 7 17.27 2.26 -18.68
CA PRO A 7 16.97 2.82 -17.37
C PRO A 7 15.83 2.01 -16.73
N VAL A 8 16.09 1.47 -15.54
CA VAL A 8 15.09 0.75 -14.74
C VAL A 8 14.55 1.69 -13.67
N ARG A 9 13.23 1.81 -13.56
CA ARG A 9 12.58 2.62 -12.52
C ARG A 9 13.02 2.16 -11.13
N GLY A 10 13.40 3.11 -10.27
CA GLY A 10 13.81 2.84 -8.88
C GLY A 10 12.76 3.14 -7.81
N ASP A 11 11.74 3.94 -8.12
CA ASP A 11 10.75 4.37 -7.12
C ASP A 11 9.56 3.40 -7.00
N ILE A 12 9.00 3.38 -5.79
CA ILE A 12 7.84 2.54 -5.42
C ILE A 12 6.58 3.40 -5.45
N HIS A 13 5.52 2.89 -6.04
CA HIS A 13 4.19 3.48 -6.06
C HIS A 13 3.23 2.63 -5.24
N VAL A 14 2.45 3.28 -4.39
CA VAL A 14 1.49 2.66 -3.49
C VAL A 14 0.13 3.30 -3.70
N ILE A 15 -0.92 2.49 -3.76
CA ILE A 15 -2.30 2.96 -3.70
C ILE A 15 -3.02 2.33 -2.51
N ILE A 16 -3.77 3.17 -1.80
CA ILE A 16 -4.60 2.78 -0.67
C ILE A 16 -6.05 2.95 -1.09
N VAL A 17 -6.79 1.85 -1.12
CA VAL A 17 -8.19 1.78 -1.47
C VAL A 17 -8.97 1.51 -0.20
N GLY A 18 -10.03 2.26 0.07
CA GLY A 18 -10.90 1.90 1.18
C GLY A 18 -12.08 2.80 1.33
N ASP A 19 -12.98 2.42 2.23
CA ASP A 19 -14.21 3.16 2.50
C ASP A 19 -13.90 4.59 3.02
N PRO A 20 -14.78 5.58 2.78
CA PRO A 20 -14.65 6.92 3.36
C PRO A 20 -14.53 6.87 4.89
N GLY A 21 -13.85 7.85 5.48
CA GLY A 21 -13.71 7.95 6.95
C GLY A 21 -12.54 7.18 7.55
N LEU A 22 -11.85 6.31 6.80
CA LEU A 22 -10.70 5.53 7.28
C LEU A 22 -9.37 6.31 7.41
N GLY A 23 -9.40 7.65 7.46
CA GLY A 23 -8.21 8.48 7.68
C GLY A 23 -7.19 8.53 6.53
N LYS A 24 -7.54 8.04 5.32
CA LYS A 24 -6.64 7.99 4.15
C LYS A 24 -6.02 9.34 3.78
N SER A 25 -6.83 10.40 3.70
CA SER A 25 -6.37 11.75 3.37
C SER A 25 -5.38 12.28 4.42
N GLN A 26 -5.62 12.02 5.71
CA GLN A 26 -4.70 12.42 6.78
C GLN A 26 -3.38 11.66 6.74
N LEU A 27 -3.41 10.38 6.38
CA LEU A 27 -2.20 9.59 6.15
C LEU A 27 -1.36 10.19 5.01
N LEU A 28 -2.00 10.57 3.89
CA LEU A 28 -1.33 11.19 2.75
C LEU A 28 -0.71 12.54 3.12
N GLN A 29 -1.44 13.40 3.85
CA GLN A 29 -0.93 14.69 4.31
C GLN A 29 0.25 14.53 5.28
N ALA A 30 0.16 13.59 6.23
CA ALA A 30 1.24 13.28 7.14
C ALA A 30 2.50 12.78 6.40
N ALA A 31 2.32 11.89 5.41
CA ALA A 31 3.41 11.38 4.58
C ALA A 31 4.07 12.50 3.75
N ALA A 32 3.27 13.38 3.13
CA ALA A 32 3.78 14.52 2.39
C ALA A 32 4.57 15.48 3.31
N ALA A 33 4.08 15.71 4.54
CA ALA A 33 4.74 16.59 5.50
C ALA A 33 6.13 16.10 5.93
N VAL A 34 6.35 14.78 6.04
CA VAL A 34 7.67 14.24 6.44
C VAL A 34 8.62 13.98 5.26
N SER A 35 8.12 13.96 4.03
CA SER A 35 8.95 13.78 2.83
C SER A 35 9.83 15.01 2.57
N PRO A 36 11.09 14.84 2.10
CA PRO A 36 11.97 15.96 1.70
C PRO A 36 11.38 16.87 0.61
N ARG A 37 10.57 16.31 -0.29
CA ARG A 37 9.86 17.00 -1.36
C ARG A 37 8.47 16.39 -1.50
N GLY A 38 7.66 16.57 -0.45
CA GLY A 38 6.28 16.10 -0.43
C GLY A 38 5.34 17.10 -1.08
N ILE A 39 4.60 16.65 -2.09
CA ILE A 39 3.52 17.40 -2.72
C ILE A 39 2.22 16.64 -2.45
N TYR A 40 1.17 17.36 -2.06
CA TYR A 40 -0.17 16.83 -1.90
C TYR A 40 -1.10 17.47 -2.92
N VAL A 41 -1.83 16.64 -3.67
CA VAL A 41 -2.85 17.08 -4.62
C VAL A 41 -4.14 16.29 -4.43
N CYS A 42 -5.26 16.92 -4.74
CA CYS A 42 -6.58 16.30 -4.72
C CYS A 42 -7.05 16.07 -6.16
N GLY A 43 -7.50 14.85 -6.47
CA GLY A 43 -7.93 14.44 -7.81
C GLY A 43 -9.04 15.33 -8.38
N ASN A 44 -9.99 15.76 -7.54
CA ASN A 44 -11.06 16.68 -7.96
C ASN A 44 -10.59 18.09 -8.36
N ALA A 45 -9.47 18.54 -7.80
CA ALA A 45 -8.95 19.90 -8.01
C ALA A 45 -7.79 19.95 -9.01
N THR A 46 -7.38 18.82 -9.58
CA THR A 46 -6.17 18.74 -10.39
C THR A 46 -6.49 18.36 -11.84
N THR A 47 -5.88 19.07 -12.78
CA THR A 47 -5.98 18.79 -14.22
C THR A 47 -4.72 18.09 -14.71
N LYS A 48 -4.73 17.59 -15.95
CA LYS A 48 -3.52 17.06 -16.62
C LYS A 48 -2.34 18.04 -16.53
N ALA A 49 -2.59 19.33 -16.79
CA ALA A 49 -1.58 20.39 -16.69
C ALA A 49 -1.03 20.53 -15.26
N GLY A 50 -1.91 20.51 -14.25
CA GLY A 50 -1.53 20.62 -12.85
C GLY A 50 -0.77 19.40 -12.32
N LEU A 51 -0.94 18.22 -12.92
CA LEU A 51 -0.17 17.01 -12.56
C LEU A 51 1.19 16.96 -13.24
N THR A 52 1.24 17.28 -14.53
CA THR A 52 2.43 17.06 -15.35
C THR A 52 3.18 18.36 -15.62
N VAL A 53 2.98 18.95 -16.79
CA VAL A 53 3.65 20.16 -17.27
C VAL A 53 2.69 20.85 -18.23
N ALA A 54 2.61 22.17 -18.13
CA ALA A 54 1.94 23.00 -19.11
C ALA A 54 2.94 23.91 -19.84
N VAL A 55 2.58 24.30 -21.07
CA VAL A 55 3.25 25.40 -21.75
C VAL A 55 2.33 26.61 -21.65
N VAL A 56 2.84 27.67 -21.04
CA VAL A 56 2.13 28.95 -20.84
C VAL A 56 2.87 30.02 -21.60
N LYS A 57 2.13 30.96 -22.20
CA LYS A 57 2.72 32.14 -22.82
C LYS A 57 2.89 33.22 -21.77
N ASP A 58 4.10 33.67 -21.56
CA ASP A 58 4.40 34.76 -20.63
C ASP A 58 3.87 36.10 -21.20
N PRO A 59 2.98 36.80 -20.49
CA PRO A 59 2.42 38.07 -20.97
C PRO A 59 3.44 39.21 -21.05
N MET A 60 4.55 39.13 -20.31
CA MET A 60 5.58 40.18 -20.30
C MET A 60 6.56 40.02 -21.46
N THR A 61 7.05 38.80 -21.70
CA THR A 61 8.06 38.51 -22.73
C THR A 61 7.45 38.09 -24.07
N ASN A 62 6.16 37.72 -24.10
CA ASN A 62 5.49 37.05 -25.23
C ASN A 62 6.10 35.68 -25.61
N ASP A 63 7.03 35.15 -24.83
CA ASP A 63 7.64 33.84 -25.03
C ASP A 63 6.84 32.72 -24.37
N TYR A 64 7.00 31.51 -24.88
CA TYR A 64 6.44 30.32 -24.24
C TYR A 64 7.38 29.78 -23.17
N ALA A 65 6.85 29.51 -21.98
CA ALA A 65 7.56 28.94 -20.85
C ALA A 65 6.89 27.66 -20.35
N PHE A 66 7.67 26.81 -19.68
CA PHE A 66 7.14 25.63 -19.01
C PHE A 66 6.65 25.99 -17.61
N GLU A 67 5.45 25.54 -17.28
CA GLU A 67 4.91 25.54 -15.92
C GLU A 67 4.89 24.10 -15.40
N ALA A 68 5.66 23.86 -14.34
CA ALA A 68 5.81 22.52 -13.76
C ALA A 68 4.61 22.18 -12.86
N GLY A 69 4.01 21.02 -13.11
CA GLY A 69 2.96 20.44 -12.27
C GLY A 69 3.51 19.59 -11.12
N ALA A 70 2.58 19.04 -10.34
CA ALA A 70 2.84 18.35 -9.08
C ALA A 70 3.90 17.24 -9.18
N MET A 71 3.87 16.42 -10.23
CA MET A 71 4.81 15.30 -10.40
C MET A 71 6.25 15.76 -10.65
N VAL A 72 6.43 16.84 -11.40
CA VAL A 72 7.76 17.41 -11.70
C VAL A 72 8.28 18.16 -10.47
N LEU A 73 7.41 18.88 -9.76
CA LEU A 73 7.76 19.54 -8.50
C LEU A 73 8.18 18.54 -7.41
N ALA A 74 7.58 17.35 -7.39
CA ALA A 74 7.89 16.27 -6.48
C ALA A 74 9.12 15.42 -6.87
N ASP A 75 9.89 15.78 -7.92
CA ASP A 75 11.05 14.99 -8.36
C ASP A 75 12.01 14.64 -7.20
N SER A 76 12.41 13.36 -7.12
CA SER A 76 13.18 12.74 -6.03
C SER A 76 12.48 12.71 -4.65
N GLY A 77 11.18 12.97 -4.60
CA GLY A 77 10.36 13.05 -3.39
C GLY A 77 9.12 12.14 -3.40
N LEU A 78 8.01 12.70 -2.93
CA LEU A 78 6.74 12.00 -2.79
C LEU A 78 5.59 12.86 -3.33
N CYS A 79 4.83 12.30 -4.27
CA CYS A 79 3.58 12.90 -4.76
C CYS A 79 2.40 12.12 -4.16
N CYS A 80 1.69 12.76 -3.23
CA CYS A 80 0.47 12.23 -2.64
C CYS A 80 -0.74 12.69 -3.46
N ILE A 81 -1.57 11.75 -3.91
CA ILE A 81 -2.77 12.03 -4.69
C ILE A 81 -4.00 11.48 -3.97
N ASP A 82 -4.83 12.36 -3.43
CA ASP A 82 -6.11 11.97 -2.83
C ASP A 82 -7.22 11.95 -3.88
N GLU A 83 -8.31 11.23 -3.59
CA GLU A 83 -9.46 11.06 -4.48
C GLU A 83 -9.05 10.60 -5.89
N PHE A 84 -8.12 9.65 -5.97
CA PHE A 84 -7.56 9.13 -7.22
C PHE A 84 -8.64 8.50 -8.12
N ASP A 85 -9.78 8.06 -7.56
CA ASP A 85 -10.94 7.59 -8.32
C ASP A 85 -11.64 8.69 -9.15
N LYS A 86 -11.42 9.97 -8.82
CA LYS A 86 -12.06 11.11 -9.49
C LYS A 86 -11.33 11.62 -10.73
N MET A 87 -10.06 11.23 -10.92
CA MET A 87 -9.20 11.75 -11.99
C MET A 87 -9.12 10.83 -13.23
N SER A 88 -10.26 10.28 -13.63
CA SER A 88 -10.34 9.25 -14.67
C SER A 88 -9.79 9.72 -16.04
N SER A 89 -9.94 11.00 -16.37
CA SER A 89 -9.43 11.60 -17.61
C SER A 89 -7.91 11.85 -17.59
N GLU A 90 -7.34 12.01 -16.40
CA GLU A 90 -5.94 12.40 -16.19
C GLU A 90 -5.02 11.19 -16.04
N HIS A 91 -5.56 9.98 -15.81
CA HIS A 91 -4.78 8.75 -15.66
C HIS A 91 -3.75 8.54 -16.77
N GLN A 92 -4.07 8.89 -18.01
CA GLN A 92 -3.16 8.78 -19.16
C GLN A 92 -1.88 9.61 -18.96
N ALA A 93 -1.99 10.78 -18.32
CA ALA A 93 -0.87 11.65 -18.06
C ALA A 93 0.09 11.08 -17.01
N LEU A 94 -0.41 10.22 -16.12
CA LEU A 94 0.40 9.55 -15.10
C LEU A 94 1.13 8.31 -15.64
N LEU A 95 0.63 7.66 -16.69
CA LEU A 95 1.19 6.40 -17.19
C LEU A 95 2.65 6.53 -17.64
N GLU A 96 2.99 7.65 -18.25
CA GLU A 96 4.36 7.98 -18.67
C GLU A 96 5.24 8.28 -17.44
N ALA A 97 4.79 9.20 -16.58
CA ALA A 97 5.53 9.61 -15.39
C ALA A 97 5.82 8.45 -14.44
N MET A 98 4.85 7.56 -14.20
CA MET A 98 5.01 6.40 -13.31
C MET A 98 5.88 5.29 -13.92
N GLU A 99 5.97 5.18 -15.25
CA GLU A 99 6.76 4.11 -15.88
C GLU A 99 8.18 4.58 -16.22
N GLN A 100 8.29 5.73 -16.89
CA GLN A 100 9.53 6.26 -17.44
C GLN A 100 10.22 7.26 -16.50
N GLN A 101 9.53 7.70 -15.44
CA GLN A 101 10.05 8.70 -14.49
C GLN A 101 10.40 10.04 -15.16
N CYS A 102 9.71 10.34 -16.25
CA CYS A 102 9.78 11.60 -16.97
C CYS A 102 8.41 11.97 -17.54
N VAL A 103 8.27 13.24 -17.90
CA VAL A 103 7.13 13.79 -18.64
C VAL A 103 7.68 14.43 -19.90
N SER A 104 7.29 13.93 -21.06
CA SER A 104 7.58 14.57 -22.33
C SER A 104 6.49 15.57 -22.73
N ILE A 105 6.91 16.71 -23.25
CA ILE A 105 6.01 17.74 -23.76
C ILE A 105 6.54 18.28 -25.09
N ALA A 106 5.65 18.33 -26.08
CA ALA A 106 5.91 18.89 -27.40
C ALA A 106 4.74 19.81 -27.77
N LYS A 107 4.88 21.12 -27.49
CA LYS A 107 3.81 22.10 -27.71
C LYS A 107 4.38 23.50 -27.97
N ALA A 108 3.73 24.26 -28.85
CA ALA A 108 4.10 25.64 -29.18
C ALA A 108 5.58 25.80 -29.61
N GLY A 109 6.11 24.82 -30.36
CA GLY A 109 7.51 24.81 -30.80
C GLY A 109 8.53 24.40 -29.72
N LEU A 110 8.09 24.20 -28.46
CA LEU A 110 8.93 23.69 -27.39
C LEU A 110 8.86 22.17 -27.34
N VAL A 111 10.01 21.52 -27.26
CA VAL A 111 10.14 20.07 -27.05
C VAL A 111 11.07 19.85 -25.87
N ALA A 112 10.57 19.25 -24.80
CA ALA A 112 11.37 18.94 -23.61
C ALA A 112 10.91 17.64 -22.95
N SER A 113 11.82 17.02 -22.21
CA SER A 113 11.51 15.94 -21.27
C SER A 113 11.93 16.40 -19.88
N LEU A 114 10.97 16.46 -18.96
CA LEU A 114 11.19 16.90 -17.58
C LEU A 114 11.19 15.69 -16.66
N SER A 115 12.14 15.64 -15.71
CA SER A 115 12.27 14.50 -14.80
C SER A 115 11.17 14.50 -13.74
N SER A 116 10.63 13.31 -13.45
CA SER A 116 9.59 13.08 -12.44
C SER A 116 9.89 11.78 -11.67
N ARG A 117 11.11 11.64 -11.14
CA ARG A 117 11.57 10.50 -10.33
C ARG A 117 11.00 10.56 -8.92
N THR A 118 9.68 10.54 -8.82
CA THR A 118 8.93 10.65 -7.57
C THR A 118 8.21 9.35 -7.28
N SER A 119 8.14 8.98 -6.01
CA SER A 119 7.16 8.00 -5.56
C SER A 119 5.75 8.59 -5.62
N VAL A 120 4.75 7.73 -5.81
CA VAL A 120 3.33 8.12 -5.84
C VAL A 120 2.65 7.37 -4.72
N LEU A 121 1.98 8.11 -3.83
CA LEU A 121 1.11 7.57 -2.81
C LEU A 121 -0.30 8.04 -3.08
N ALA A 122 -1.13 7.13 -3.61
CA ALA A 122 -2.50 7.45 -4.00
C ALA A 122 -3.50 6.94 -2.95
N ALA A 123 -4.58 7.68 -2.75
CA ALA A 123 -5.75 7.21 -2.02
C ALA A 123 -6.96 7.23 -2.97
N ALA A 124 -7.74 6.16 -2.95
CA ALA A 124 -8.95 6.03 -3.76
C ALA A 124 -10.10 5.49 -2.91
N ASN A 125 -11.32 5.88 -3.27
CA ASN A 125 -12.53 5.32 -2.70
C ASN A 125 -13.18 4.34 -3.68
N PRO A 126 -13.75 3.23 -3.19
CA PRO A 126 -14.52 2.32 -4.03
C PRO A 126 -15.79 2.99 -4.56
N VAL A 127 -16.24 2.54 -5.73
CA VAL A 127 -17.48 3.00 -6.35
C VAL A 127 -18.66 2.66 -5.45
N GLY A 128 -19.46 3.68 -5.11
CA GLY A 128 -20.60 3.53 -4.22
C GLY A 128 -20.25 3.64 -2.73
N GLY A 129 -18.99 3.97 -2.39
CA GLY A 129 -18.57 4.28 -1.02
C GLY A 129 -18.15 3.08 -0.19
N HIS A 130 -18.48 1.86 -0.61
CA HIS A 130 -18.10 0.64 0.11
C HIS A 130 -17.41 -0.36 -0.81
N TYR A 131 -16.31 -0.96 -0.34
CA TYR A 131 -15.57 -1.96 -1.10
C TYR A 131 -16.34 -3.28 -1.14
N ASN A 132 -16.67 -3.73 -2.35
CA ASN A 132 -17.39 -4.99 -2.53
C ASN A 132 -16.40 -6.12 -2.83
N ARG A 133 -16.29 -7.08 -1.88
CA ARG A 133 -15.43 -8.27 -2.00
C ARG A 133 -15.86 -9.22 -3.12
N ALA A 134 -17.12 -9.19 -3.53
CA ALA A 134 -17.61 -9.96 -4.67
C ALA A 134 -17.22 -9.35 -6.03
N LYS A 135 -16.59 -8.17 -6.05
CA LYS A 135 -16.08 -7.51 -7.26
C LYS A 135 -14.55 -7.49 -7.27
N THR A 136 -13.96 -7.45 -8.47
CA THR A 136 -12.51 -7.24 -8.59
C THR A 136 -12.10 -5.85 -8.12
N VAL A 137 -10.82 -5.67 -7.78
CA VAL A 137 -10.24 -4.34 -7.48
C VAL A 137 -10.50 -3.35 -8.62
N ASN A 138 -10.35 -3.80 -9.87
CA ASN A 138 -10.58 -2.98 -11.06
C ASN A 138 -12.04 -2.49 -11.14
N GLU A 139 -13.01 -3.38 -10.94
CA GLU A 139 -14.44 -3.02 -10.92
C GLU A 139 -14.81 -2.12 -9.75
N ASN A 140 -14.20 -2.34 -8.57
CA ASN A 140 -14.40 -1.48 -7.41
C ASN A 140 -13.87 -0.06 -7.63
N LEU A 141 -12.84 0.13 -8.47
CA LEU A 141 -12.19 1.43 -8.67
C LEU A 141 -12.52 2.12 -10.00
N LYS A 142 -13.06 1.42 -10.99
CA LYS A 142 -13.21 1.89 -12.39
C LYS A 142 -11.89 2.36 -13.02
N MET A 143 -10.78 1.66 -12.79
CA MET A 143 -9.45 2.02 -13.31
C MET A 143 -8.86 0.93 -14.19
N SER A 144 -8.24 1.30 -15.31
CA SER A 144 -7.63 0.32 -16.22
C SER A 144 -6.61 -0.60 -15.52
N ALA A 145 -6.57 -1.87 -15.90
CA ALA A 145 -5.57 -2.83 -15.42
C ALA A 145 -4.12 -2.36 -15.71
N ALA A 146 -3.93 -1.61 -16.80
CA ALA A 146 -2.64 -1.02 -17.15
C ALA A 146 -2.15 0.00 -16.09
N LEU A 147 -3.04 0.81 -15.53
CA LEU A 147 -2.71 1.75 -14.46
C LEU A 147 -2.46 1.01 -13.14
N LEU A 148 -3.35 0.09 -12.77
CA LEU A 148 -3.19 -0.71 -11.53
C LEU A 148 -1.89 -1.50 -11.52
N SER A 149 -1.45 -2.02 -12.66
CA SER A 149 -0.18 -2.75 -12.78
C SER A 149 1.09 -1.88 -12.61
N ARG A 150 0.96 -0.55 -12.55
CA ARG A 150 2.08 0.38 -12.31
C ARG A 150 2.29 0.67 -10.82
N PHE A 151 1.30 0.38 -9.99
CA PHE A 151 1.44 0.38 -8.54
C PHE A 151 2.15 -0.91 -8.11
N ASP A 152 3.20 -0.77 -7.31
CA ASP A 152 3.91 -1.91 -6.75
C ASP A 152 3.09 -2.56 -5.63
N LEU A 153 2.36 -1.75 -4.85
CA LEU A 153 1.52 -2.20 -3.74
C LEU A 153 0.12 -1.58 -3.82
N ILE A 154 -0.89 -2.41 -3.58
CA ILE A 154 -2.29 -2.01 -3.49
C ILE A 154 -2.77 -2.44 -2.10
N PHE A 155 -3.06 -1.50 -1.19
CA PHE A 155 -3.64 -1.82 0.11
C PHE A 155 -5.15 -1.62 0.06
N ILE A 156 -5.91 -2.61 0.52
CA ILE A 156 -7.36 -2.50 0.68
C ILE A 156 -7.63 -2.33 2.18
N LEU A 157 -8.20 -1.19 2.55
CA LEU A 157 -8.64 -0.88 3.90
C LEU A 157 -10.15 -1.02 3.94
N LEU A 158 -10.62 -1.99 4.72
CA LEU A 158 -12.03 -2.26 4.90
C LEU A 158 -12.47 -1.76 6.26
N ASP A 159 -13.62 -1.08 6.29
CA ASP A 159 -14.27 -0.75 7.54
C ASP A 159 -14.94 -2.02 8.09
N LYS A 160 -14.36 -2.57 9.16
CA LYS A 160 -14.89 -3.75 9.85
C LYS A 160 -15.16 -3.35 11.29
N PRO A 161 -16.40 -3.49 11.78
CA PRO A 161 -16.72 -3.24 13.18
C PRO A 161 -15.82 -4.08 14.09
N ASP A 162 -15.08 -3.42 14.97
CA ASP A 162 -14.19 -4.06 15.95
C ASP A 162 -14.27 -3.24 17.23
N GLU A 163 -15.01 -3.76 18.21
CA GLU A 163 -15.28 -3.08 19.48
C GLU A 163 -13.99 -2.56 20.15
N LEU A 164 -12.90 -3.32 20.09
CA LEU A 164 -11.64 -2.95 20.74
C LEU A 164 -10.94 -1.81 19.98
N LEU A 165 -10.94 -1.87 18.65
CA LEU A 165 -10.39 -0.81 17.80
C LEU A 165 -11.23 0.47 17.89
N ASP A 166 -12.56 0.34 17.80
CA ASP A 166 -13.52 1.43 17.83
C ASP A 166 -13.47 2.16 19.17
N LYS A 167 -13.33 1.41 20.27
CA LYS A 167 -13.10 1.99 21.60
C LYS A 167 -11.80 2.80 21.65
N ARG A 168 -10.70 2.31 21.07
CA ARG A 168 -9.41 3.03 21.06
C ARG A 168 -9.48 4.30 20.22
N VAL A 169 -10.11 4.23 19.04
CA VAL A 169 -10.28 5.38 18.14
C VAL A 169 -11.16 6.43 18.80
N SER A 170 -12.30 6.03 19.38
CA SER A 170 -13.21 6.95 20.06
C SER A 170 -12.55 7.61 21.28
N GLU A 171 -11.87 6.86 22.15
CA GLU A 171 -11.10 7.41 23.27
C GLU A 171 -10.07 8.45 22.80
N HIS A 172 -9.35 8.16 21.71
CA HIS A 172 -8.37 9.08 21.14
C HIS A 172 -9.03 10.37 20.62
N ILE A 173 -10.10 10.27 19.83
CA ILE A 173 -10.83 11.43 19.31
C ILE A 173 -11.38 12.29 20.45
N MET A 174 -11.96 11.67 21.48
CA MET A 174 -12.47 12.37 22.66
C MET A 174 -11.35 13.07 23.44
N SER A 175 -10.16 12.45 23.56
CA SER A 175 -9.01 13.06 24.24
C SER A 175 -8.50 14.34 23.55
N LEU A 176 -8.61 14.42 22.22
CA LEU A 176 -8.25 15.60 21.45
C LEU A 176 -9.23 16.76 21.67
N HIS A 177 -10.53 16.46 21.80
CA HIS A 177 -11.58 17.47 21.96
C HIS A 177 -11.75 17.94 23.40
N THR A 178 -11.40 17.12 24.38
CA THR A 178 -11.44 17.47 25.82
C THR A 178 -10.24 18.34 26.26
N GLY A 179 -9.38 18.77 25.33
CA GLY A 179 -8.24 19.66 25.62
C GLY A 179 -7.11 19.01 26.43
N SER A 180 -7.22 17.72 26.74
CA SER A 180 -6.22 17.00 27.52
C SER A 180 -4.97 16.61 26.70
N GLY A 181 -4.99 16.82 25.37
CA GLY A 181 -3.92 16.47 24.45
C GLY A 181 -2.87 17.57 24.19
N GLN A 182 -3.05 18.79 24.69
CA GLN A 182 -2.07 19.87 24.58
C GLN A 182 -1.43 20.16 25.95
N HIS A 183 -0.47 19.32 26.37
CA HIS A 183 0.66 19.62 27.27
C HIS A 183 1.14 18.34 27.96
N SER A 184 2.02 17.59 27.29
CA SER A 184 2.94 16.66 27.95
C SER A 184 4.37 16.94 27.48
N GLN A 185 4.81 18.19 27.65
CA GLN A 185 6.21 18.47 27.92
C GLN A 185 6.34 18.79 29.42
N ALA A 186 7.22 18.03 30.08
CA ALA A 186 7.84 18.29 31.37
C ALA A 186 6.96 18.33 32.65
N SER A 187 7.23 17.36 33.54
CA SER A 187 7.21 17.47 35.00
C SER A 187 5.86 17.62 35.75
N LYS A 188 5.37 16.52 36.33
CA LYS A 188 4.99 16.52 37.76
C LYS A 188 4.95 15.10 38.34
N LYS A 189 6.05 14.76 39.01
CA LYS A 189 6.13 13.69 40.00
C LYS A 189 5.19 14.08 41.16
N ARG A 190 3.97 13.55 41.20
CA ARG A 190 3.12 13.62 42.40
C ARG A 190 3.30 12.31 43.18
N ARG A 191 3.96 12.46 44.33
CA ARG A 191 4.14 11.47 45.39
C ARG A 191 2.81 11.23 46.11
N GLY A 192 2.58 9.99 46.54
CA GLY A 192 1.70 9.63 47.65
C GLY A 192 0.47 8.81 47.25
N ASP A 193 0.57 7.48 47.30
CA ASP A 193 -0.20 6.63 48.23
C ASP A 193 0.19 5.13 48.14
N PRO A 194 -0.07 4.32 49.19
CA PRO A 194 0.78 3.19 49.62
C PRO A 194 0.40 1.81 49.03
N PRO A 195 1.23 0.76 49.21
CA PRO A 195 0.98 -0.56 48.66
C PRO A 195 0.08 -1.39 49.60
N SER A 196 -0.95 -2.01 49.04
CA SER A 196 -1.68 -3.09 49.70
C SER A 196 -1.37 -4.42 49.02
N ASP A 197 -0.59 -5.24 49.72
CA ASP A 197 -0.39 -6.65 49.48
C ASP A 197 -1.74 -7.40 49.47
N SER A 198 -1.96 -8.25 48.48
CA SER A 198 -2.62 -9.54 48.71
C SER A 198 -2.11 -10.58 47.72
N ARG A 199 -1.31 -11.47 48.30
CA ARG A 199 -0.86 -12.75 47.74
C ARG A 199 -2.08 -13.66 47.54
N ALA A 200 -2.20 -14.25 46.35
CA ALA A 200 -2.78 -15.56 46.18
C ALA A 200 -1.92 -16.36 45.21
N SER A 201 -1.55 -17.56 45.65
CA SER A 201 -0.41 -18.35 45.20
C SER A 201 -0.76 -19.33 44.09
N ALA A 202 0.28 -19.75 43.36
CA ALA A 202 0.58 -21.11 42.87
C ALA A 202 -0.49 -21.80 41.98
N SER A 203 -0.27 -22.08 40.70
CA SER A 203 0.74 -22.95 40.06
C SER A 203 -0.02 -24.05 39.31
N GLN A 204 0.16 -24.15 38.00
CA GLN A 204 0.12 -25.43 37.30
C GLN A 204 0.95 -25.29 36.02
N ASN A 205 2.07 -26.03 36.03
CA ASN A 205 3.01 -26.20 34.94
C ASN A 205 2.31 -26.92 33.78
N ALA A 206 2.54 -26.42 32.57
CA ALA A 206 2.51 -27.25 31.37
C ALA A 206 3.79 -26.93 30.60
N GLU A 207 4.81 -27.75 30.84
CA GLU A 207 6.01 -27.81 30.01
C GLU A 207 5.60 -28.36 28.64
N GLY A 208 5.35 -27.44 27.71
CA GLY A 208 5.26 -27.68 26.28
C GLY A 208 6.52 -27.13 25.64
N VAL A 209 7.32 -28.02 25.06
CA VAL A 209 8.56 -27.73 24.35
C VAL A 209 8.26 -26.84 23.11
N ASP A 210 8.40 -25.52 23.25
CA ASP A 210 8.29 -24.57 22.13
C ASP A 210 9.69 -24.30 21.53
N LEU A 211 10.18 -25.25 20.73
CA LEU A 211 11.24 -24.99 19.77
C LEU A 211 10.63 -24.33 18.52
N GLY A 212 10.63 -22.98 18.44
CA GLY A 212 10.49 -22.32 17.13
C GLY A 212 9.95 -20.89 17.07
N ALA A 213 9.35 -20.32 18.11
CA ALA A 213 8.67 -19.02 18.00
C ALA A 213 9.55 -17.80 18.36
N ARG A 214 10.63 -17.55 17.59
CA ARG A 214 11.38 -16.28 17.65
C ARG A 214 11.38 -15.54 16.32
N SER A 215 10.19 -15.24 15.78
CA SER A 215 9.97 -14.05 14.93
C SER A 215 8.45 -13.89 14.73
N GLY A 216 7.80 -12.99 15.48
CA GLY A 216 6.41 -12.62 15.18
C GLY A 216 6.28 -12.01 13.77
N SER A 217 5.08 -12.08 13.18
CA SER A 217 4.75 -11.41 11.91
C SER A 217 5.18 -9.94 11.93
N LEU A 218 5.63 -9.41 10.79
CA LEU A 218 5.97 -8.00 10.59
C LEU A 218 4.85 -7.06 11.06
N ILE A 219 3.59 -7.42 10.85
CA ILE A 219 2.45 -6.64 11.35
C ILE A 219 2.51 -6.50 12.88
N SER A 220 2.76 -7.60 13.59
CA SER A 220 2.85 -7.59 15.05
C SER A 220 4.05 -6.79 15.56
N LYS A 221 5.12 -6.66 14.75
CA LYS A 221 6.29 -5.84 15.07
C LYS A 221 6.06 -4.35 14.81
N LEU A 222 5.26 -4.01 13.80
CA LEU A 222 4.98 -2.62 13.41
C LEU A 222 3.81 -2.00 14.20
N LYS A 223 2.93 -2.81 14.78
CA LYS A 223 1.82 -2.33 15.62
C LYS A 223 2.35 -1.85 16.97
N LEU A 224 2.17 -0.56 17.24
CA LEU A 224 2.38 0.01 18.56
C LEU A 224 1.39 -0.60 19.57
N ASP A 225 1.92 -1.09 20.66
CA ASP A 225 1.17 -1.62 21.78
C ASP A 225 1.24 -0.63 22.93
N ARG A 226 0.08 -0.09 23.33
CA ARG A 226 0.00 0.89 24.41
C ARG A 226 0.69 0.43 25.69
N ARG A 227 0.71 -0.87 26.01
CA ARG A 227 1.35 -1.34 27.26
C ARG A 227 2.86 -1.46 27.11
N ARG A 228 3.33 -2.00 25.99
CA ARG A 228 4.75 -2.26 25.75
C ARG A 228 5.52 -1.02 25.31
N ASP A 229 4.84 -0.12 24.58
CA ASP A 229 5.43 1.04 23.93
C ASP A 229 5.00 2.36 24.59
N ASN A 230 4.66 2.35 25.88
CA ASN A 230 4.26 3.57 26.62
C ASN A 230 5.33 4.68 26.57
N ASP A 231 6.60 4.29 26.50
CA ASP A 231 7.74 5.21 26.44
C ASP A 231 8.16 5.53 24.99
N PHE A 232 7.39 5.12 23.99
CA PHE A 232 7.69 5.41 22.60
C PHE A 232 7.61 6.91 22.33
N VAL A 233 8.76 7.50 22.01
CA VAL A 233 8.86 8.89 21.59
C VAL A 233 9.00 8.92 20.06
N PRO A 234 8.02 9.46 19.31
CA PRO A 234 8.12 9.53 17.87
C PRO A 234 9.29 10.44 17.47
N LEU A 235 9.98 10.07 16.38
CA LEU A 235 11.02 10.92 15.81
C LEU A 235 10.42 12.26 15.36
N PRO A 236 11.05 13.40 15.68
CA PRO A 236 10.62 14.69 15.16
C PRO A 236 10.59 14.67 13.62
N GLY A 237 9.54 15.20 13.01
CA GLY A 237 9.36 15.17 11.56
C GLY A 237 10.52 15.78 10.77
N GLN A 238 11.18 16.82 11.31
CA GLN A 238 12.37 17.40 10.68
C GLN A 238 13.57 16.45 10.67
N LEU A 239 13.76 15.68 11.74
CA LEU A 239 14.83 14.69 11.84
C LEU A 239 14.54 13.53 10.89
N LEU A 240 13.30 13.04 10.87
CA LEU A 240 12.86 12.00 9.94
C LEU A 240 13.07 12.41 8.48
N ARG A 241 12.73 13.67 8.13
CA ARG A 241 12.96 14.22 6.78
C ARG A 241 14.45 14.21 6.40
N LYS A 242 15.33 14.65 7.32
CA LYS A 242 16.78 14.63 7.11
C LYS A 242 17.31 13.21 6.96
N TYR A 243 16.81 12.27 7.77
CA TYR A 243 17.17 10.86 7.72
C TYR A 243 16.82 10.25 6.36
N ILE A 244 15.58 10.47 5.87
CA ILE A 244 15.13 9.98 4.56
C ILE A 244 16.00 10.56 3.44
N ALA A 245 16.29 11.87 3.49
CA ALA A 245 17.15 12.52 2.49
C ALA A 245 18.56 11.90 2.47
N TYR A 246 19.17 11.71 3.65
CA TYR A 246 20.48 11.08 3.78
C TYR A 246 20.49 9.64 3.21
N ALA A 247 19.52 8.81 3.62
CA ALA A 247 19.42 7.44 3.18
C ALA A 247 19.27 7.33 1.65
N ARG A 248 18.47 8.21 1.01
CA ARG A 248 18.31 8.25 -0.45
C ARG A 248 19.57 8.71 -1.19
N SER A 249 20.33 9.64 -0.63
CA SER A 249 21.51 10.22 -1.29
C SER A 249 22.77 9.38 -1.15
N PHE A 250 22.93 8.62 -0.06
CA PHE A 250 24.21 8.00 0.28
C PHE A 250 24.17 6.46 0.36
N VAL A 251 23.00 5.84 0.40
CA VAL A 251 22.88 4.39 0.60
C VAL A 251 22.27 3.72 -0.63
N PHE A 252 23.08 2.85 -1.26
CA PHE A 252 22.74 2.11 -2.47
C PHE A 252 22.92 0.60 -2.22
N PRO A 253 21.92 -0.06 -1.60
CA PRO A 253 22.02 -1.47 -1.25
C PRO A 253 22.19 -2.35 -2.48
N ARG A 254 22.96 -3.43 -2.35
CA ARG A 254 23.11 -4.47 -3.37
C ARG A 254 22.51 -5.79 -2.91
N MET A 255 21.88 -6.50 -3.85
CA MET A 255 21.24 -7.77 -3.58
C MET A 255 22.25 -8.87 -3.24
N SER A 256 22.07 -9.52 -2.09
CA SER A 256 22.82 -10.74 -1.73
C SER A 256 22.22 -11.97 -2.44
N LYS A 257 23.03 -13.00 -2.72
CA LYS A 257 22.54 -14.24 -3.35
C LYS A 257 21.42 -14.91 -2.52
N PRO A 258 21.54 -15.05 -1.18
CA PRO A 258 20.48 -15.65 -0.38
C PRO A 258 19.16 -14.87 -0.40
N ALA A 259 19.22 -13.53 -0.44
CA ALA A 259 18.03 -12.68 -0.56
C ALA A 259 17.36 -12.84 -1.94
N ALA A 260 18.16 -12.88 -3.01
CA ALA A 260 17.67 -13.10 -4.36
C ALA A 260 16.91 -14.43 -4.50
N ASP A 261 17.44 -15.51 -3.92
CA ASP A 261 16.78 -16.83 -3.93
C ASP A 261 15.40 -16.80 -3.27
N ILE A 262 15.23 -16.06 -2.17
CA ILE A 262 13.94 -15.93 -1.46
C ILE A 262 12.92 -15.22 -2.36
N ILE A 263 13.31 -14.07 -2.94
CA ILE A 263 12.45 -13.28 -3.81
C ILE A 263 12.06 -14.09 -5.06
N GLN A 264 13.02 -14.78 -5.69
CA GLN A 264 12.78 -15.60 -6.88
C GLN A 264 11.82 -16.77 -6.57
N LYS A 265 12.06 -17.50 -5.47
CA LYS A 265 11.19 -18.61 -5.05
C LYS A 265 9.77 -18.13 -4.78
N PHE A 266 9.60 -16.97 -4.14
CA PHE A 266 8.29 -16.40 -3.90
C PHE A 266 7.59 -15.97 -5.20
N TYR A 267 8.30 -15.28 -6.10
CA TYR A 267 7.75 -14.88 -7.40
C TYR A 267 7.28 -16.07 -8.25
N LEU A 268 8.06 -17.16 -8.30
CA LEU A 268 7.69 -18.36 -9.04
C LEU A 268 6.42 -19.01 -8.47
N LYS A 269 6.32 -19.13 -7.14
CA LYS A 269 5.10 -19.61 -6.47
C LYS A 269 3.90 -18.72 -6.79
N LEU A 270 4.10 -17.41 -6.73
CA LEU A 270 3.07 -16.44 -7.03
C LEU A 270 2.58 -16.56 -8.49
N ARG A 271 3.49 -16.82 -9.44
CA ARG A 271 3.16 -17.02 -10.86
C ARG A 271 2.42 -18.32 -11.14
N ASP A 272 2.79 -19.41 -10.47
CA ASP A 272 2.17 -20.75 -10.64
C ASP A 272 0.67 -20.74 -10.29
N HIS A 273 0.28 -19.98 -9.27
CA HIS A 273 -1.11 -19.88 -8.82
C HIS A 273 -2.01 -18.96 -9.68
N ASN A 274 -1.48 -18.19 -10.65
CA ASN A 274 -2.25 -17.16 -11.38
C ASN A 274 -2.64 -17.54 -12.82
N VAL A 275 -2.94 -18.82 -13.06
CA VAL A 275 -3.38 -19.32 -14.38
C VAL A 275 -4.88 -18.99 -14.67
N SER A 276 -5.60 -18.39 -13.73
CA SER A 276 -7.04 -18.07 -13.88
C SER A 276 -7.28 -16.69 -14.52
N ALA A 277 -8.15 -16.65 -15.54
CA ALA A 277 -8.25 -15.61 -16.57
C ALA A 277 -8.72 -14.19 -16.16
N ASP A 278 -9.23 -13.98 -14.95
CA ASP A 278 -9.90 -12.71 -14.57
C ASP A 278 -9.18 -11.90 -13.48
N GLY A 279 -8.00 -12.35 -13.02
CA GLY A 279 -7.13 -11.61 -12.08
C GLY A 279 -6.18 -10.63 -12.78
N THR A 280 -5.67 -9.63 -12.05
CA THR A 280 -4.55 -8.81 -12.58
C THR A 280 -3.36 -9.74 -12.85
N PRO A 281 -2.87 -9.86 -14.10
CA PRO A 281 -1.85 -10.83 -14.43
C PRO A 281 -0.56 -10.55 -13.66
N ILE A 282 0.07 -11.62 -13.19
CA ILE A 282 1.34 -11.51 -12.48
C ILE A 282 2.46 -11.41 -13.49
N THR A 283 2.97 -10.19 -13.62
CA THR A 283 3.99 -9.82 -14.60
C THR A 283 5.36 -9.77 -13.95
N ALA A 284 6.41 -9.67 -14.76
CA ALA A 284 7.77 -9.40 -14.29
C ALA A 284 7.86 -8.12 -13.43
N ARG A 285 6.90 -7.19 -13.55
CA ARG A 285 6.83 -5.99 -12.70
C ARG A 285 6.72 -6.33 -11.22
N GLN A 286 6.05 -7.43 -10.86
CA GLN A 286 5.93 -7.85 -9.46
C GLN A 286 7.27 -8.32 -8.88
N LEU A 287 8.12 -8.93 -9.71
CA LEU A 287 9.48 -9.26 -9.32
C LEU A 287 10.31 -7.98 -9.10
N GLU A 288 10.19 -7.01 -10.02
CA GLU A 288 10.84 -5.71 -9.84
C GLU A 288 10.35 -4.97 -8.59
N SER A 289 9.03 -5.00 -8.30
CA SER A 289 8.44 -4.46 -7.08
C SER A 289 9.09 -5.04 -5.83
N LEU A 290 9.24 -6.37 -5.77
CA LEU A 290 9.88 -7.06 -4.65
C LEU A 290 11.34 -6.64 -4.46
N VAL A 291 12.08 -6.49 -5.56
CA VAL A 291 13.48 -6.01 -5.52
C VAL A 291 13.54 -4.58 -4.98
N ARG A 292 12.69 -3.67 -5.50
CA ARG A 292 12.62 -2.27 -5.03
C ARG A 292 12.25 -2.20 -3.55
N LEU A 293 11.30 -3.02 -3.09
CA LEU A 293 10.88 -3.09 -1.68
C LEU A 293 12.02 -3.56 -0.77
N ALA A 294 12.74 -4.62 -1.17
CA ALA A 294 13.87 -5.13 -0.41
C ALA A 294 15.03 -4.12 -0.35
N GLU A 295 15.31 -3.44 -1.47
CA GLU A 295 16.26 -2.32 -1.51
C GLU A 295 15.83 -1.17 -0.60
N ALA A 296 14.56 -0.76 -0.64
CA ALA A 296 14.05 0.31 0.20
C ALA A 296 14.13 -0.04 1.70
N ARG A 297 13.84 -1.30 2.05
CA ARG A 297 13.95 -1.81 3.42
C ARG A 297 15.38 -1.78 3.94
N ALA A 298 16.33 -2.31 3.16
CA ALA A 298 17.76 -2.27 3.53
C ALA A 298 18.29 -0.82 3.60
N ARG A 299 17.85 0.06 2.69
CA ARG A 299 18.20 1.48 2.66
C ARG A 299 17.71 2.22 3.89
N LEU A 300 16.51 1.91 4.39
CA LEU A 300 15.96 2.52 5.60
C LEU A 300 16.84 2.26 6.82
N ASP A 301 17.50 1.09 6.89
CA ASP A 301 18.44 0.73 7.96
C ASP A 301 19.91 1.11 7.63
N LEU A 302 20.11 1.94 6.59
CA LEU A 302 21.41 2.39 6.09
C LEU A 302 22.37 1.25 5.69
N ARG A 303 21.83 0.08 5.31
CA ARG A 303 22.63 -1.09 4.91
C ARG A 303 23.08 -0.98 3.45
N VAL A 304 24.30 -1.43 3.17
CA VAL A 304 24.87 -1.51 1.81
C VAL A 304 24.55 -2.84 1.11
N GLU A 305 24.08 -3.84 1.86
CA GLU A 305 23.70 -5.15 1.36
C GLU A 305 22.27 -5.51 1.81
N ILE A 306 21.50 -6.11 0.91
CA ILE A 306 20.14 -6.58 1.19
C ILE A 306 20.25 -7.95 1.86
N THR A 307 19.78 -8.03 3.10
CA THR A 307 19.82 -9.26 3.90
C THR A 307 18.64 -10.19 3.57
N THR A 308 18.72 -11.43 4.04
CA THR A 308 17.58 -12.38 3.96
C THR A 308 16.35 -11.88 4.69
N GLN A 309 16.53 -11.17 5.82
CA GLN A 309 15.43 -10.59 6.58
C GLN A 309 14.73 -9.47 5.78
N ASP A 310 15.48 -8.62 5.08
CA ASP A 310 14.91 -7.56 4.25
C ASP A 310 14.05 -8.15 3.11
N ALA A 311 14.51 -9.26 2.52
CA ALA A 311 13.74 -10.00 1.52
C ALA A 311 12.48 -10.64 2.10
N MET A 312 12.54 -11.20 3.32
CA MET A 312 11.37 -11.76 4.01
C MET A 312 10.35 -10.67 4.34
N ASP A 313 10.80 -9.53 4.86
CA ASP A 313 9.94 -8.37 5.16
C ASP A 313 9.24 -7.87 3.88
N ALA A 314 9.98 -7.76 2.76
CA ALA A 314 9.39 -7.35 1.47
C ALA A 314 8.34 -8.34 0.96
N VAL A 315 8.59 -9.65 1.10
CA VAL A 315 7.62 -10.70 0.76
C VAL A 315 6.38 -10.61 1.65
N GLU A 316 6.54 -10.36 2.94
CA GLU A 316 5.42 -10.20 3.87
C GLU A 316 4.57 -8.98 3.52
N ILE A 317 5.18 -7.82 3.24
CA ILE A 317 4.47 -6.61 2.78
C ILE A 317 3.69 -6.89 1.50
N MET A 318 4.32 -7.55 0.53
CA MET A 318 3.65 -7.91 -0.73
C MET A 318 2.46 -8.83 -0.49
N LYS A 319 2.62 -9.86 0.34
CA LYS A 319 1.51 -10.76 0.71
C LYS A 319 0.35 -10.00 1.34
N GLU A 320 0.61 -9.08 2.26
CA GLU A 320 -0.43 -8.28 2.90
C GLU A 320 -1.17 -7.37 1.89
N SER A 321 -0.44 -6.75 0.95
CA SER A 321 -1.07 -5.97 -0.12
C SER A 321 -1.95 -6.84 -1.06
N LEU A 322 -1.62 -8.12 -1.17
CA LEU A 322 -2.37 -9.09 -1.96
C LEU A 322 -3.47 -9.79 -1.14
N TYR A 323 -3.41 -9.75 0.19
CA TYR A 323 -4.22 -10.59 1.06
C TYR A 323 -5.72 -10.38 0.86
N ASP A 324 -6.20 -9.13 1.02
CA ASP A 324 -7.62 -8.81 0.81
C ASP A 324 -8.07 -8.93 -0.66
N LYS A 325 -7.15 -9.12 -1.60
CA LYS A 325 -7.48 -9.44 -3.00
C LYS A 325 -7.80 -10.93 -3.20
N TYR A 326 -7.24 -11.81 -2.37
CA TYR A 326 -7.37 -13.27 -2.48
C TYR A 326 -8.18 -13.90 -1.33
N VAL A 327 -8.65 -13.11 -0.36
CA VAL A 327 -9.51 -13.58 0.73
C VAL A 327 -10.97 -13.50 0.32
N ASP A 328 -11.67 -14.62 0.47
CA ASP A 328 -13.06 -14.78 0.14
C ASP A 328 -14.00 -14.08 1.17
N GLU A 329 -15.31 -14.09 0.92
CA GLU A 329 -16.32 -13.52 1.83
C GLU A 329 -16.40 -14.22 3.20
N HIS A 330 -15.88 -15.44 3.30
CA HIS A 330 -15.83 -16.26 4.51
C HIS A 330 -14.47 -16.20 5.23
N GLY A 331 -13.53 -15.36 4.77
CA GLY A 331 -12.23 -15.18 5.40
C GLY A 331 -11.19 -16.24 5.03
N VAL A 332 -11.49 -17.12 4.07
CA VAL A 332 -10.56 -18.14 3.57
C VAL A 332 -9.73 -17.55 2.42
N VAL A 333 -8.41 -17.73 2.47
CA VAL A 333 -7.52 -17.34 1.38
C VAL A 333 -7.69 -18.33 0.24
N ASP A 334 -8.42 -17.94 -0.80
CA ASP A 334 -8.59 -18.71 -2.02
C ASP A 334 -7.79 -18.05 -3.16
N PHE A 335 -6.57 -18.55 -3.37
CA PHE A 335 -5.72 -18.14 -4.49
C PHE A 335 -6.36 -18.45 -5.87
N GLY A 336 -7.40 -19.28 -5.92
CA GLY A 336 -8.20 -19.57 -7.12
C GLY A 336 -9.32 -18.56 -7.39
N ARG A 337 -9.73 -17.72 -6.42
CA ARG A 337 -10.76 -16.68 -6.58
C ARG A 337 -10.18 -15.43 -7.26
N SER A 338 -9.66 -15.61 -8.47
CA SER A 338 -9.18 -14.53 -9.33
C SER A 338 -10.36 -13.89 -10.06
N GLY A 339 -11.24 -13.20 -9.36
CA GLY A 339 -12.37 -12.55 -10.01
C GLY A 339 -13.56 -12.28 -9.10
N GLY A 340 -14.12 -11.08 -9.21
CA GLY A 340 -15.49 -10.86 -8.80
C GLY A 340 -16.42 -11.67 -9.69
N MET A 341 -17.20 -12.56 -9.11
CA MET A 341 -18.15 -13.35 -9.89
C MET A 341 -19.39 -12.48 -10.12
N SER A 342 -19.59 -11.99 -11.35
CA SER A 342 -20.91 -11.54 -11.78
C SER A 342 -21.95 -12.63 -11.45
N GLN A 343 -23.17 -12.25 -11.04
CA GLN A 343 -24.26 -13.20 -10.77
C GLN A 343 -24.44 -14.24 -11.90
N GLN A 344 -24.18 -13.85 -13.16
CA GLN A 344 -24.20 -14.77 -14.29
C GLN A 344 -23.08 -15.82 -14.27
N LYS A 345 -21.88 -15.47 -13.78
CA LYS A 345 -20.76 -16.42 -13.61
C LYS A 345 -20.97 -17.33 -12.41
N GLU A 346 -21.59 -16.83 -11.34
CA GLU A 346 -21.96 -17.64 -10.17
C GLU A 346 -23.01 -18.69 -10.56
N ALA A 347 -24.04 -18.29 -11.29
CA ALA A 347 -25.02 -19.21 -11.87
C ALA A 347 -24.36 -20.25 -12.81
N LYS A 348 -23.41 -19.84 -13.67
CA LYS A 348 -22.67 -20.77 -14.54
C LYS A 348 -21.77 -21.73 -13.78
N ARG A 349 -21.08 -21.28 -12.72
CA ARG A 349 -20.24 -22.14 -11.88
C ARG A 349 -21.09 -23.13 -11.11
N PHE A 350 -22.21 -22.67 -10.56
CA PHE A 350 -23.20 -23.51 -9.89
C PHE A 350 -23.75 -24.58 -10.85
N LEU A 351 -24.17 -24.17 -12.06
CA LEU A 351 -24.61 -25.11 -13.10
C LEU A 351 -23.52 -26.11 -13.50
N ASN A 352 -22.27 -25.67 -13.66
CA ASN A 352 -21.16 -26.57 -13.98
C ASN A 352 -20.86 -27.56 -12.84
N ALA A 353 -20.97 -27.12 -11.58
CA ALA A 353 -20.79 -27.99 -10.42
C ALA A 353 -21.92 -29.02 -10.34
N LEU A 354 -23.17 -28.60 -10.59
CA LEU A 354 -24.33 -29.50 -10.67
C LEU A 354 -24.17 -30.51 -11.82
N ASN A 355 -23.77 -30.07 -13.01
CA ASN A 355 -23.52 -30.98 -14.15
C ASN A 355 -22.44 -32.00 -13.84
N LYS A 356 -21.33 -31.57 -13.22
CA LYS A 356 -20.25 -32.48 -12.81
C LYS A 356 -20.72 -33.50 -11.77
N GLN A 357 -21.60 -33.09 -10.86
CA GLN A 357 -22.15 -33.99 -9.85
C GLN A 357 -23.22 -34.93 -10.44
N SER A 358 -24.01 -34.46 -11.40
CA SER A 358 -24.92 -35.30 -12.19
C SER A 358 -24.18 -36.34 -13.02
N GLU A 359 -23.05 -35.98 -13.64
CA GLU A 359 -22.19 -36.93 -14.36
C GLU A 359 -21.61 -38.01 -13.44
N LEU A 360 -21.23 -37.65 -12.20
CA LEU A 360 -20.71 -38.59 -11.20
C LEU A 360 -21.78 -39.50 -10.60
N GLU A 361 -22.99 -38.97 -10.37
CA GLU A 361 -24.09 -39.69 -9.71
C GLU A 361 -25.07 -40.33 -10.71
N GLN A 362 -24.91 -40.10 -12.01
CA GLN A 362 -25.85 -40.46 -13.09
C GLN A 362 -27.31 -40.12 -12.76
N LYS A 363 -27.53 -38.93 -12.19
CA LYS A 363 -28.84 -38.46 -11.78
C LYS A 363 -29.05 -37.03 -12.27
N ASP A 364 -30.22 -36.78 -12.84
CA ASP A 364 -30.63 -35.47 -13.36
C ASP A 364 -31.50 -34.69 -12.35
N ILE A 365 -31.68 -35.23 -11.14
CA ILE A 365 -32.58 -34.70 -10.11
C ILE A 365 -31.76 -34.32 -8.88
N PHE A 366 -31.77 -33.03 -8.54
CA PHE A 366 -31.11 -32.48 -7.37
C PHE A 366 -32.15 -32.10 -6.31
N SER A 367 -31.95 -32.50 -5.06
CA SER A 367 -32.77 -32.06 -3.93
C SER A 367 -31.98 -31.08 -3.06
N VAL A 368 -32.60 -29.95 -2.72
CA VAL A 368 -32.03 -28.96 -1.81
C VAL A 368 -32.72 -29.12 -0.46
N SER A 369 -32.03 -29.66 0.54
CA SER A 369 -32.50 -29.61 1.92
C SER A 369 -32.21 -28.23 2.50
N SER A 370 -33.19 -27.35 2.45
CA SER A 370 -33.11 -26.05 3.14
C SER A 370 -33.21 -26.29 4.65
N GLY A 371 -32.07 -26.35 5.33
CA GLY A 371 -31.99 -26.39 6.79
C GLY A 371 -32.49 -25.06 7.36
N ARG A 372 -33.47 -25.12 8.26
CA ARG A 372 -33.95 -23.96 9.03
C ARG A 372 -32.96 -23.56 10.10
#